data_AF-A0A4Q9KAS1-F1
#
_entry.id   AF-A0A4Q9KAS1-F1
#
_cell.length_a   1.000
_cell.length_b   1.000
_cell.length_c   1.000
_cell.angle_alpha   90.00
_cell.angle_beta   90.00
_cell.angle_gamma   90.00
#
_symmetry.space_group_name_H-M   'P 1'
#
loop_
_entity.id
_entity.type
_entity.pdbx_description
1 polymer ?
#
loop_
_entity_poly.entity_id
_entity_poly.type
_entity_poly.pdbx_seq_one_letter_code
_entity_poly.pdbx_strand_id
1 'polypeptide(L)'
;MAKTIDPALAARLREESEQTREAAYPAGARPTRPNRSKVYSIRLSEEEQARVEQVADAKHLPASTLVRSWILDRLNQEKTA
;
A
#
# COMPACT_ATOMS: atom_id res chain seq x y z
N MET A 1 7.02 -8.12 1.98
CA MET A 1 8.49 -8.00 2.13
C MET A 1 8.92 -6.62 1.65
N ALA A 2 9.53 -5.81 2.52
CA ALA A 2 10.13 -4.54 2.08
C ALA A 2 11.31 -4.86 1.17
N LYS A 3 11.26 -4.43 -0.09
CA LYS A 3 12.43 -4.47 -0.96
C LYS A 3 13.39 -3.40 -0.44
N THR A 4 14.42 -3.80 0.29
CA THR A 4 15.46 -2.89 0.76
C THR A 4 16.21 -2.37 -0.45
N ILE A 5 16.20 -1.04 -0.64
CA ILE A 5 17.00 -0.39 -1.68
C ILE A 5 18.48 -0.56 -1.35
N ASP A 6 19.31 -0.80 -2.37
CA ASP A 6 20.77 -0.81 -2.25
C ASP A 6 21.27 0.50 -1.60
N PRO A 7 22.03 0.43 -0.49
CA PRO A 7 22.56 1.60 0.20
C PRO A 7 23.31 2.58 -0.72
N ALA A 8 24.05 2.08 -1.71
CA ALA A 8 24.79 2.92 -2.65
C ALA A 8 23.85 3.71 -3.57
N LEU A 9 22.79 3.05 -4.06
CA LEU A 9 21.73 3.70 -4.84
C LEU A 9 21.00 4.75 -4.00
N ALA A 10 20.68 4.44 -2.74
CA ALA A 10 20.03 5.38 -1.85
C ALA A 10 20.88 6.63 -1.58
N ALA A 11 22.21 6.49 -1.47
CA ALA A 11 23.12 7.63 -1.30
C ALA A 11 23.14 8.54 -2.53
N ARG A 12 23.28 7.97 -3.74
CA ARG A 12 23.26 8.74 -5.00
C ARG A 12 21.97 9.52 -5.21
N LEU A 13 20.83 8.86 -5.00
CA LEU A 13 19.51 9.49 -5.14
C LEU A 13 19.32 10.67 -4.18
N ARG A 14 19.88 10.59 -2.96
CA ARG A 14 19.86 11.72 -2.02
C ARG A 14 20.71 12.88 -2.52
N GLU A 15 21.93 12.61 -2.98
CA GLU A 15 22.83 13.64 -3.48
C GLU A 15 22.25 14.38 -4.69
N GLU A 16 21.70 13.64 -5.67
CA GLU A 16 21.01 14.22 -6.83
C GLU A 16 19.79 15.08 -6.41
N SER A 17 19.04 14.64 -5.39
CA SER A 17 17.91 15.39 -4.86
C SER A 17 18.34 16.70 -4.18
N GLU A 18 19.43 16.68 -3.40
CA GLU A 18 19.92 17.88 -2.73
C GLU A 18 20.47 18.91 -3.73
N GLN A 19 21.17 18.45 -4.77
CA GLN A 19 21.67 19.31 -5.84
C GLN A 19 20.54 19.99 -6.63
N THR A 20 19.37 19.38 -6.71
CA THR A 20 18.22 19.86 -7.49
C THR A 20 17.11 20.48 -6.63
N ARG A 21 17.36 20.71 -5.34
CA ARG A 21 16.34 21.20 -4.37
C ARG A 21 15.62 22.47 -4.80
N GLU A 22 16.37 23.43 -5.37
CA GLU A 22 15.84 24.73 -5.83
C GLU A 22 15.53 24.73 -7.33
N ALA A 23 15.72 23.62 -8.04
CA ALA A 23 15.45 23.54 -9.46
C ALA A 23 13.95 23.60 -9.73
N ALA A 24 13.56 24.35 -10.76
CA ALA A 24 12.17 24.35 -11.21
C ALA A 24 11.78 22.95 -11.71
N TYR A 25 10.55 22.52 -11.39
CA TYR A 25 10.00 21.30 -11.98
C TYR A 25 9.91 21.44 -13.51
N PRO A 26 10.07 20.34 -14.27
CA PRO A 26 9.92 20.35 -15.72
C PRO A 26 8.56 20.93 -16.15
N ALA A 27 8.55 21.66 -17.26
CA ALA A 27 7.32 22.20 -17.84
C ALA A 27 6.29 21.08 -18.09
N GLY A 28 5.06 21.27 -17.62
CA GLY A 28 3.99 20.27 -17.74
C GLY A 28 3.96 19.22 -16.64
N ALA A 29 4.86 19.26 -15.65
CA ALA A 29 4.74 18.44 -14.46
C ALA A 29 3.41 18.70 -13.74
N ARG A 30 2.59 17.65 -13.60
CA ARG A 30 1.32 17.72 -12.88
C ARG A 30 1.46 16.97 -11.55
N PRO A 31 1.25 17.64 -10.40
CA PRO A 31 1.22 16.93 -9.13
C PRO A 31 0.08 15.93 -9.16
N THR A 32 0.38 14.65 -8.91
CA THR A 32 -0.63 13.62 -8.70
C THR A 32 -0.55 13.16 -7.25
N ARG A 33 -1.70 12.86 -6.66
CA ARG A 33 -1.77 12.17 -5.37
C ARG A 33 -2.49 10.84 -5.58
N PRO A 34 -1.80 9.82 -6.12
CA PRO A 34 -2.39 8.51 -6.27
C PRO A 34 -2.78 7.96 -4.89
N ASN A 35 -3.79 7.09 -4.85
CA ASN A 35 -4.28 6.41 -3.63
C ASN A 35 -5.06 7.29 -2.64
N ARG A 36 -6.04 8.08 -3.10
CA ARG A 36 -7.08 8.63 -2.21
C ARG A 36 -8.05 7.55 -1.72
N SER A 37 -7.55 6.62 -0.92
CA SER A 37 -8.35 5.56 -0.29
C SER A 37 -8.95 6.06 1.03
N LYS A 38 -10.17 5.61 1.35
CA LYS A 38 -10.72 5.74 2.72
C LYS A 38 -10.18 4.60 3.58
N VAL A 39 -9.74 4.92 4.79
CA VAL A 39 -9.24 3.93 5.76
C VAL A 39 -10.38 3.56 6.69
N TYR A 40 -10.61 2.25 6.86
CA TYR A 40 -11.48 1.70 7.89
C TYR A 40 -10.61 1.09 8.98
N SER A 41 -10.71 1.63 10.20
CA SER A 41 -10.05 1.06 11.37
C SER A 41 -11.02 0.10 12.06
N ILE A 42 -10.69 -1.19 12.08
CA ILE A 42 -11.46 -2.23 12.76
C ILE A 42 -10.68 -2.72 13.97
N ARG A 43 -11.41 -3.08 15.04
CA ARG A 43 -10.82 -3.73 16.21
C ARG A 43 -10.99 -5.23 16.03
N LEU A 44 -9.88 -5.95 16.00
CA LEU A 44 -9.83 -7.41 16.00
C LEU A 44 -9.16 -7.84 17.29
N SER A 45 -9.55 -8.98 17.84
CA SER A 45 -8.73 -9.66 18.83
C SER A 45 -7.42 -10.13 18.19
N GLU A 46 -6.43 -10.46 19.02
CA GLU A 46 -5.16 -11.03 18.53
C GLU A 46 -5.39 -12.34 17.75
N GLU A 47 -6.31 -13.18 18.22
CA GLU A 47 -6.68 -14.44 17.55
C GLU A 47 -7.33 -14.21 16.19
N GLU A 48 -8.23 -13.22 16.08
CA GLU A 48 -8.89 -12.86 14.82
C GLU A 48 -7.89 -12.33 13.80
N GLN A 49 -6.97 -11.45 14.23
CA GLN A 49 -5.91 -10.94 13.36
C GLN A 49 -5.00 -12.08 12.89
N ALA A 50 -4.53 -12.93 13.81
CA ALA A 50 -3.65 -14.06 13.47
C ALA A 50 -4.30 -15.00 12.44
N ARG A 51 -5.61 -15.22 12.55
CA ARG A 51 -6.36 -16.03 11.59
C ARG A 51 -6.43 -15.38 10.22
N VAL A 52 -6.60 -14.06 10.14
CA VAL A 52 -6.55 -13.33 8.86
C VAL A 52 -5.17 -13.45 8.23
N GLU A 53 -4.11 -13.28 9.02
CA GLU A 53 -2.72 -13.38 8.54
C GLU A 53 -2.40 -14.77 8.01
N GLN A 54 -2.77 -15.82 8.75
CA GLN A 54 -2.56 -17.20 8.33
C GLN A 54 -3.21 -17.49 6.96
N VAL A 55 -4.45 -17.03 6.74
CA VAL A 55 -5.15 -17.23 5.47
C VAL A 55 -4.53 -16.40 4.35
N ALA A 56 -4.04 -15.19 4.66
CA ALA A 56 -3.39 -14.32 3.70
C ALA A 56 -2.05 -14.93 3.23
N ASP A 57 -1.26 -15.45 4.17
CA ASP A 57 0.00 -16.12 3.92
C ASP A 57 -0.18 -17.38 3.06
N ALA A 58 -1.17 -18.20 3.38
CA ALA A 58 -1.52 -19.40 2.60
C ALA A 58 -1.92 -19.06 1.15
N LYS A 59 -2.42 -17.84 0.91
CA LYS A 59 -2.79 -17.33 -0.41
C LYS A 59 -1.71 -16.47 -1.07
N HIS A 60 -0.57 -16.29 -0.41
CA HIS A 60 0.50 -15.39 -0.83
C HIS A 60 0.04 -13.94 -1.09
N LEU A 61 -0.90 -13.46 -0.27
CA LEU A 61 -1.44 -12.11 -0.34
C LEU A 61 -1.11 -11.32 0.93
N PRO A 62 -0.91 -9.99 0.85
CA PRO A 62 -0.94 -9.16 2.05
C PRO A 62 -2.32 -9.26 2.73
N ALA A 63 -2.34 -9.32 4.07
CA ALA A 63 -3.58 -9.40 4.86
C ALA A 63 -4.59 -8.30 4.50
N SER A 64 -4.13 -7.06 4.29
CA SER A 64 -4.96 -5.93 3.85
C SER A 64 -5.60 -6.14 2.47
N THR A 65 -4.92 -6.85 1.56
CA THR A 65 -5.44 -7.17 0.24
C THR A 65 -6.53 -8.24 0.32
N LEU A 66 -6.29 -9.28 1.14
CA LEU A 66 -7.26 -10.34 1.40
C LEU A 66 -8.55 -9.79 2.04
N VAL A 67 -8.43 -8.99 3.11
CA VAL A 67 -9.58 -8.41 3.79
C VAL A 67 -10.37 -7.51 2.84
N ARG A 68 -9.67 -6.70 2.03
CA ARG A 68 -10.32 -5.87 1.02
C ARG A 68 -11.09 -6.71 -0.02
N SER A 69 -10.53 -7.83 -0.50
CA SER A 69 -11.24 -8.67 -1.47
C SER A 69 -12.49 -9.28 -0.85
N TRP A 70 -12.41 -9.80 0.37
CA TRP A 70 -13.57 -10.36 1.07
C TRP A 70 -14.71 -9.35 1.28
N ILE A 71 -14.40 -8.11 1.64
CA ILE A 71 -15.41 -7.05 1.77
C ILE A 71 -16.11 -6.81 0.43
N LEU A 72 -15.35 -6.70 -0.67
CA LEU A 72 -15.92 -6.46 -2.00
C LEU A 72 -16.74 -7.65 -2.50
N ASP A 73 -16.26 -8.87 -2.26
CA ASP A 73 -16.96 -10.11 -2.62
C ASP A 73 -18.30 -10.21 -1.88
N ARG A 74 -18.32 -9.89 -0.57
CA ARG A 74 -19.57 -9.87 0.19
C ARG A 74 -20.53 -8.80 -0.31
N LEU A 75 -20.05 -7.60 -0.59
CA LEU A 75 -20.89 -6.52 -1.14
C LEU A 75 -21.50 -6.89 -2.49
N ASN A 76 -20.78 -7.65 -3.32
CA ASN A 76 -21.31 -8.13 -4.59
C ASN A 76 -22.42 -9.17 -4.40
N GLN A 77 -22.30 -10.04 -3.40
CA GLN A 77 -23.34 -11.00 -3.04
C GLN A 77 -24.62 -10.29 -2.57
N GLU A 78 -24.50 -9.28 -1.72
CA GLU A 78 -25.65 -8.50 -1.20
C GLU A 78 -26.40 -7.74 -2.30
N LYS A 79 -25.73 -7.34 -3.39
CA LYS A 79 -26.40 -6.67 -4.53
C LYS A 79 -27.24 -7.62 -5.38
N THR A 80 -26.98 -8.91 -5.30
CA THR A 80 -27.57 -9.93 -6.17
C THR A 80 -28.70 -10.69 -5.46
N ALA A 81 -28.90 -10.46 -4.15
CA ALA A 81 -29.97 -10.98 -3.32
C ALA A 81 -31.16 -10.02 -3.28
#